data_AF-A0A0K8SCE6-F1
#
_entry.id   AF-A0A0K8SCE6-F1
#
_cell.length_a   1.000
_cell.length_b   1.000
_cell.length_c   1.000
_cell.angle_alpha   90.00
_cell.angle_beta   90.00
_cell.angle_gamma   90.00
#
_symmetry.space_group_name_H-M   'P 1'
#
loop_
_entity.id
_entity.type
_entity.pdbx_description
1 polymer ?
#
loop_
_entity_poly.entity_id
_entity_poly.type
_entity_poly.pdbx_seq_one_letter_code
_entity_poly.pdbx_strand_id
1 'polypeptide(L)'
;MVYDPAFILPLLCHIALPGHKIKSRSFFQSGAVGLALAALASSSQNMRSVATLFLQRLHENHIGQDKIVWTNFIEAVRRGVVELLENQKSKSKKKSKTSSDENEVPRLCSITATFLARASTVLGDPSAPLYRPLHHFILARPALKLYGVPAFLELLNSTDFKNHERHREWIFEVIRDGMREPRDLQIVLNSFTLKIILVFYSTSLVKTHAKKLIEQIIEKCLRGADKEDGLLLTNYSILPWVIGSQKSSTLISSLPKLSPFSQHGSLLSLATR
;
A
#
# COMPACT_ATOMS: atom_id res chain seq x y z
N MET A 1 12.95 -9.35 -17.27
CA MET A 1 13.70 -10.34 -16.48
C MET A 1 13.27 -10.21 -15.03
N VAL A 2 12.69 -11.26 -14.44
CA VAL A 2 12.29 -11.26 -13.02
C VAL A 2 13.39 -11.99 -12.25
N TYR A 3 14.18 -11.25 -11.49
CA TYR A 3 15.20 -11.83 -10.61
C TYR A 3 14.60 -12.12 -9.23
N ASP A 4 15.08 -13.17 -8.58
CA ASP A 4 14.66 -13.53 -7.23
C ASP A 4 15.16 -12.49 -6.21
N PRO A 5 14.27 -11.87 -5.41
CA PRO A 5 14.66 -10.99 -4.31
C PRO A 5 15.65 -11.63 -3.32
N ALA A 6 15.60 -12.96 -3.16
CA ALA A 6 16.52 -13.71 -2.30
C ALA A 6 17.99 -13.53 -2.70
N PHE A 7 18.25 -13.31 -4.00
CA PHE A 7 19.60 -13.10 -4.52
C PHE A 7 20.00 -11.62 -4.50
N ILE A 8 19.08 -10.73 -4.88
CA ILE A 8 19.39 -9.29 -5.00
C ILE A 8 19.59 -8.64 -3.62
N LEU A 9 18.79 -8.98 -2.61
CA LEU A 9 18.88 -8.30 -1.31
C LEU A 9 20.22 -8.51 -0.61
N PRO A 10 20.80 -9.72 -0.53
CA PRO A 10 22.17 -9.90 -0.02
C PRO A 10 23.21 -9.10 -0.80
N LEU A 11 23.11 -9.05 -2.13
CA LEU A 11 24.00 -8.23 -2.96
C LEU A 11 23.89 -6.74 -2.60
N LEU A 12 22.67 -6.24 -2.41
CA LEU A 12 22.43 -4.86 -1.95
C LEU A 12 23.03 -4.61 -0.57
N CYS A 13 22.95 -5.57 0.36
CA CYS A 13 23.63 -5.49 1.65
C CYS A 13 25.15 -5.40 1.51
N HIS A 14 25.76 -6.09 0.55
CA HIS A 14 27.19 -6.00 0.26
C HIS A 14 27.58 -4.64 -0.33
N ILE A 15 26.77 -4.09 -1.24
CA ILE A 15 27.01 -2.74 -1.80
C ILE A 15 26.91 -1.66 -0.72
N ALA A 16 26.02 -1.87 0.27
CA ALA A 16 25.85 -0.97 1.40
C ALA A 16 26.74 -1.32 2.61
N LEU A 17 27.91 -1.94 2.44
CA LEU A 17 28.81 -2.17 3.57
C LEU A 17 29.27 -0.86 4.23
N PRO A 18 29.51 -0.85 5.56
CA PRO A 18 30.04 0.32 6.25
C PRO A 18 31.30 0.84 5.56
N GLY A 19 31.37 2.15 5.32
CA GLY A 19 32.50 2.81 4.66
C GLY A 19 32.37 2.95 3.14
N HIS A 20 31.43 2.27 2.50
CA HIS A 20 31.13 2.48 1.08
C HIS A 20 30.16 3.65 0.90
N LYS A 21 30.61 4.72 0.23
CA LYS A 21 29.76 5.90 -0.02
C LYS A 21 28.93 5.72 -1.30
N ILE A 22 27.62 5.54 -1.14
CA ILE A 22 26.66 5.49 -2.24
C ILE A 22 26.33 6.93 -2.69
N LYS A 23 27.19 7.49 -3.53
CA LYS A 23 27.05 8.87 -4.01
C LYS A 23 26.09 9.01 -5.19
N SER A 24 25.88 7.96 -5.97
CA SER A 24 25.13 8.10 -7.23
C SER A 24 23.63 8.35 -7.02
N ARG A 25 23.07 9.33 -7.75
CA ARG A 25 21.62 9.49 -7.91
C ARG A 25 21.01 8.30 -8.63
N SER A 26 21.74 7.68 -9.56
CA SER A 26 21.27 6.51 -10.31
C SER A 26 20.98 5.31 -9.42
N PHE A 27 21.67 5.16 -8.28
CA PHE A 27 21.38 4.09 -7.33
C PHE A 27 19.96 4.22 -6.75
N PHE A 28 19.58 5.42 -6.33
CA PHE A 28 18.25 5.69 -5.77
C PHE A 28 17.14 5.58 -6.82
N GLN A 29 17.47 5.80 -8.10
CA GLN A 29 16.55 5.62 -9.23
C GLN A 29 16.50 4.17 -9.74
N SER A 30 17.46 3.32 -9.38
CA SER A 30 17.55 1.93 -9.86
C SER A 30 16.44 1.00 -9.37
N GLY A 31 15.66 1.43 -8.37
CA GLY A 31 14.66 0.59 -7.72
C GLY A 31 15.22 -0.32 -6.62
N ALA A 32 16.53 -0.28 -6.32
CA ALA A 32 17.14 -1.06 -5.24
C ALA A 32 16.47 -0.83 -3.88
N VAL A 33 16.24 0.44 -3.52
CA VAL A 33 15.54 0.80 -2.27
C VAL A 33 14.09 0.33 -2.31
N GLY A 34 13.43 0.48 -3.46
CA GLY A 34 12.05 0.02 -3.65
C GLY A 34 11.90 -1.48 -3.49
N LEU A 35 12.87 -2.28 -3.96
CA LEU A 35 12.88 -3.72 -3.79
C LEU A 35 12.96 -4.13 -2.32
N ALA A 36 13.86 -3.48 -1.55
CA ALA A 36 13.97 -3.73 -0.12
C ALA A 36 12.69 -3.36 0.63
N LEU A 37 12.08 -2.24 0.30
CA LEU A 37 10.80 -1.82 0.91
C LEU A 37 9.66 -2.78 0.57
N ALA A 38 9.62 -3.30 -0.67
CA ALA A 38 8.65 -4.32 -1.06
C ALA A 38 8.88 -5.65 -0.31
N ALA A 39 10.13 -6.02 -0.06
CA ALA A 39 10.51 -7.24 0.64
C ALA A 39 10.08 -7.26 2.12
N LEU A 40 9.82 -6.10 2.74
CA LEU A 40 9.26 -6.02 4.10
C LEU A 40 7.84 -6.61 4.21
N ALA A 41 7.11 -6.76 3.10
CA ALA A 41 5.83 -7.46 3.06
C ALA A 41 5.95 -8.97 2.79
N SER A 42 7.17 -9.50 2.59
CA SER A 42 7.39 -10.93 2.34
C SER A 42 6.92 -11.80 3.50
N SER A 43 6.40 -12.99 3.19
CA SER A 43 6.01 -13.98 4.21
C SER A 43 7.23 -14.55 4.95
N SER A 44 8.39 -14.62 4.29
CA SER A 44 9.63 -15.12 4.89
C SER A 44 10.26 -14.07 5.83
N GLN A 45 10.46 -14.45 7.10
CA GLN A 45 11.12 -13.62 8.11
C GLN A 45 12.57 -13.27 7.68
N ASN A 46 13.31 -14.24 7.14
CA ASN A 46 14.69 -14.01 6.68
C ASN A 46 14.75 -12.90 5.61
N MET A 47 13.79 -12.89 4.68
CA MET A 47 13.71 -11.86 3.64
C MET A 47 13.51 -10.46 4.24
N ARG A 48 12.62 -10.36 5.25
CA ARG A 48 12.35 -9.11 5.96
C ARG A 48 13.55 -8.63 6.78
N SER A 49 14.29 -9.57 7.39
CA SER A 49 15.52 -9.26 8.13
C SER A 49 16.62 -8.71 7.24
N VAL A 50 16.87 -9.34 6.08
CA VAL A 50 17.88 -8.86 5.12
C VAL A 50 17.47 -7.48 4.56
N ALA A 51 16.19 -7.27 4.25
CA ALA A 51 15.68 -5.98 3.80
C ALA A 51 15.88 -4.88 4.87
N THR A 52 15.55 -5.17 6.13
CA THR A 52 15.76 -4.24 7.25
C THR A 52 17.25 -3.94 7.45
N LEU A 53 18.11 -4.96 7.37
CA LEU A 53 19.57 -4.79 7.46
C LEU A 53 20.11 -3.87 6.36
N PHE A 54 19.65 -4.05 5.12
CA PHE A 54 20.02 -3.16 4.02
C PHE A 54 19.58 -1.72 4.28
N LEU A 55 18.34 -1.50 4.73
CA LEU A 55 17.84 -0.15 5.05
C LEU A 55 18.63 0.49 6.20
N GLN A 56 18.98 -0.28 7.23
CA GLN A 56 19.84 0.18 8.32
C GLN A 56 21.22 0.60 7.80
N ARG A 57 21.87 -0.25 7.00
CA ARG A 57 23.18 0.04 6.40
C ARG A 57 23.14 1.26 5.48
N LEU A 58 22.07 1.42 4.71
CA LEU A 58 21.87 2.61 3.89
C LEU A 58 21.75 3.89 4.72
N HIS A 59 21.10 3.81 5.88
CA HIS A 59 20.97 4.95 6.79
C HIS A 59 22.32 5.30 7.45
N GLU A 60 23.08 4.29 7.88
CA GLU A 60 24.40 4.46 8.52
C GLU A 60 25.47 4.96 7.54
N ASN A 61 25.43 4.49 6.29
CA ASN A 61 26.30 5.00 5.23
C ASN A 61 25.85 6.40 4.83
N HIS A 62 26.34 7.41 5.56
CA HIS A 62 26.07 8.84 5.36
C HIS A 62 25.76 9.18 3.90
N ILE A 63 24.47 9.15 3.58
CA ILE A 63 23.97 9.58 2.29
C ILE A 63 24.34 11.06 2.27
N GLY A 64 25.16 11.48 1.29
CA GLY A 64 25.79 12.81 1.29
C GLY A 64 24.79 13.93 1.63
N GLN A 65 25.29 15.03 2.22
CA GLN A 65 24.46 16.10 2.78
C GLN A 65 23.36 16.62 1.83
N ASP A 66 23.56 16.49 0.51
CA ASP A 66 22.61 16.87 -0.53
C ASP A 66 21.35 15.96 -0.62
N LYS A 67 21.25 14.91 0.21
CA LYS A 67 20.18 13.89 0.14
C LYS A 67 19.47 13.69 1.48
N ILE A 68 19.28 14.75 2.26
CA ILE A 68 18.51 14.77 3.51
C ILE A 68 17.15 14.07 3.39
N VAL A 69 16.48 14.22 2.23
CA VAL A 69 15.19 13.57 1.95
C VAL A 69 15.25 12.05 2.08
N TRP A 70 16.33 11.43 1.60
CA TRP A 70 16.53 9.98 1.67
C TRP A 70 16.84 9.50 3.08
N THR A 71 17.66 10.24 3.81
CA THR A 71 17.94 9.96 5.22
C THR A 71 16.66 10.02 6.04
N ASN A 72 15.86 11.08 5.89
CA ASN A 72 14.59 11.24 6.58
C ASN A 72 13.58 10.16 6.18
N PHE A 73 13.51 9.80 4.89
CA PHE A 73 12.62 8.74 4.41
C PHE A 73 12.97 7.38 5.01
N ILE A 74 14.24 6.98 4.96
CA ILE A 74 14.68 5.68 5.48
C ILE A 74 14.49 5.65 7.01
N GLU A 75 14.82 6.73 7.72
CA GLU A 75 14.63 6.81 9.16
C GLU A 75 13.15 6.76 9.55
N ALA A 76 12.28 7.48 8.83
CA ALA A 76 10.84 7.46 9.09
C ALA A 76 10.21 6.08 8.84
N VAL A 77 10.68 5.35 7.83
CA VAL A 77 10.30 3.94 7.61
C VAL A 77 10.81 3.07 8.76
N ARG A 78 12.10 3.19 9.13
CA ARG A 78 12.70 2.37 10.19
C ARG A 78 11.99 2.55 11.53
N ARG A 79 11.71 3.80 11.92
CA ARG A 79 10.91 4.11 13.12
C ARG A 79 9.49 3.56 13.02
N GLY A 80 8.84 3.69 11.86
CA GLY A 80 7.51 3.12 11.62
C GLY A 80 7.48 1.60 11.75
N VAL A 81 8.55 0.89 11.34
CA VAL A 81 8.68 -0.57 11.51
C VAL A 81 8.81 -0.93 12.99
N VAL A 82 9.60 -0.16 13.75
CA VAL A 82 9.73 -0.35 15.22
C VAL A 82 8.40 -0.13 15.93
N GLU A 83 7.69 0.96 15.63
CA GLU A 83 6.36 1.22 16.19
C GLU A 83 5.35 0.11 15.84
N LEU A 84 5.41 -0.42 14.61
CA LEU A 84 4.56 -1.53 14.19
C LEU A 84 4.83 -2.78 15.04
N LEU A 85 6.11 -3.10 15.29
CA LEU A 85 6.52 -4.22 16.14
C LEU A 85 6.00 -4.06 17.58
N GLU A 86 6.18 -2.88 18.17
CA GLU A 86 5.70 -2.60 19.54
C GLU A 86 4.17 -2.75 19.66
N ASN A 87 3.44 -2.26 18.66
CA ASN A 87 1.98 -2.40 18.57
C ASN A 87 1.52 -3.86 18.41
N GLN A 88 2.31 -4.71 17.76
CA GLN A 88 2.02 -6.15 17.65
C GLN A 88 2.32 -6.87 18.98
N LYS A 89 3.46 -6.55 19.61
CA LYS A 89 3.87 -7.11 20.91
C LYS A 89 2.87 -6.76 22.02
N SER A 90 2.36 -5.53 22.05
CA SER A 90 1.35 -5.12 23.04
C SER A 90 0.02 -5.87 22.90
N LYS A 91 -0.40 -6.19 21.66
CA LYS A 91 -1.57 -7.03 21.39
C LYS A 91 -1.35 -8.49 21.78
N SER A 92 -0.16 -9.05 21.52
CA SER A 92 0.17 -10.44 21.87
C SER A 92 0.37 -10.68 23.37
N LYS A 93 0.90 -9.70 24.13
CA LYS A 93 1.01 -9.79 25.60
C LYS A 93 -0.34 -9.98 26.30
N LYS A 94 -1.46 -9.60 25.68
CA LYS A 94 -2.83 -9.87 26.17
C LYS A 94 -3.33 -11.29 25.89
N LYS A 95 -2.65 -12.09 25.04
CA LYS A 95 -3.15 -13.39 24.56
C LYS A 95 -2.30 -14.62 24.92
N SER A 96 -1.01 -14.51 25.25
CA SER A 96 -0.23 -15.62 25.84
C SER A 96 1.20 -15.23 26.24
N LYS A 97 1.67 -15.76 27.37
CA LYS A 97 3.10 -15.83 27.77
C LYS A 97 3.72 -17.09 27.14
N THR A 98 4.23 -17.00 25.91
CA THR A 98 5.15 -18.03 25.41
C THR A 98 6.34 -17.34 24.75
N SER A 99 7.52 -17.75 25.21
CA SER A 99 8.90 -17.41 24.86
C SER A 99 9.15 -16.64 23.54
N SER A 100 9.62 -15.41 23.71
CA SER A 100 10.86 -14.85 23.12
C SER A 100 11.30 -15.33 21.74
N ASP A 101 11.10 -14.46 20.75
CA ASP A 101 12.11 -14.19 19.74
C ASP A 101 12.32 -12.67 19.68
N GLU A 102 13.43 -12.18 20.23
CA GLU A 102 13.71 -10.73 20.29
C GLU A 102 13.99 -10.12 18.90
N ASN A 103 14.15 -10.95 17.87
CA ASN A 103 14.58 -10.57 16.52
C ASN A 103 13.49 -10.69 15.44
N GLU A 104 12.21 -10.83 15.81
CA GLU A 104 11.16 -10.88 14.80
C GLU A 104 10.97 -9.52 14.10
N VAL A 105 10.90 -9.50 12.77
CA VAL A 105 10.71 -8.29 11.97
C VAL A 105 9.25 -8.28 11.54
N PRO A 106 8.47 -7.25 11.90
CA PRO A 106 7.04 -7.28 11.66
C PRO A 106 6.77 -7.25 10.16
N ARG A 107 5.80 -8.05 9.75
CA ARG A 107 5.41 -8.13 8.34
C ARG A 107 4.52 -6.95 7.95
N LEU A 108 5.00 -6.09 7.06
CA LEU A 108 4.21 -4.98 6.52
C LEU A 108 2.99 -5.48 5.74
N CYS A 109 1.97 -4.62 5.65
CA CYS A 109 0.90 -4.77 4.67
C CYS A 109 1.47 -4.56 3.26
N SER A 110 0.99 -5.36 2.31
CA SER A 110 1.43 -5.26 0.91
C SER A 110 1.10 -3.91 0.29
N ILE A 111 0.02 -3.25 0.71
CA ILE A 111 -0.34 -1.88 0.30
C ILE A 111 0.71 -0.89 0.77
N THR A 112 1.07 -0.94 2.05
CA THR A 112 2.09 -0.07 2.63
C THR A 112 3.45 -0.30 1.98
N ALA A 113 3.86 -1.55 1.79
CA ALA A 113 5.13 -1.88 1.13
C ALA A 113 5.15 -1.41 -0.35
N THR A 114 4.03 -1.56 -1.07
CA THR A 114 3.90 -1.07 -2.45
C THR A 114 3.96 0.46 -2.50
N PHE A 115 3.28 1.15 -1.58
CA PHE A 115 3.37 2.60 -1.42
C PHE A 115 4.82 3.04 -1.23
N LEU A 116 5.51 2.47 -0.24
CA LEU A 116 6.89 2.82 0.10
C LEU A 116 7.84 2.55 -1.08
N ALA A 117 7.68 1.40 -1.74
CA ALA A 117 8.49 1.05 -2.90
C ALA A 117 8.34 2.09 -4.03
N ARG A 118 7.11 2.44 -4.39
CA ARG A 118 6.86 3.46 -5.43
C ARG A 118 7.27 4.86 -5.01
N ALA A 119 7.03 5.22 -3.75
CA ALA A 119 7.46 6.50 -3.20
C ALA A 119 8.97 6.65 -3.30
N SER A 120 9.74 5.59 -3.02
CA SER A 120 11.20 5.63 -3.18
C SER A 120 11.62 5.98 -4.62
N THR A 121 10.96 5.42 -5.63
CA THR A 121 11.24 5.76 -7.04
C THR A 121 10.93 7.23 -7.34
N VAL A 122 9.81 7.74 -6.84
CA VAL A 122 9.42 9.15 -7.03
C VAL A 122 10.39 10.10 -6.33
N LEU A 123 10.85 9.79 -5.11
CA LEU A 123 11.83 10.60 -4.39
C LEU A 123 13.21 10.63 -5.06
N GLY A 124 13.50 9.65 -5.90
CA GLY A 124 14.69 9.64 -6.75
C GLY A 124 14.63 10.67 -7.89
N ASP A 125 13.44 11.20 -8.19
CA ASP A 125 13.22 12.17 -9.25
C ASP A 125 12.47 13.44 -8.80
N PRO A 126 13.19 14.54 -8.50
CA PRO A 126 12.57 15.80 -8.11
C PRO A 126 11.65 16.45 -9.15
N SER A 127 11.75 16.06 -10.43
CA SER A 127 10.83 16.53 -11.48
C SER A 127 9.48 15.81 -11.48
N ALA A 128 9.35 14.71 -10.75
CA ALA A 128 8.13 13.94 -10.73
C ALA A 128 6.98 14.76 -10.10
N PRO A 129 5.76 14.73 -10.67
CA PRO A 129 4.60 15.47 -10.13
C PRO A 129 4.31 15.16 -8.66
N LEU A 130 4.47 13.89 -8.27
CA LEU A 130 4.25 13.40 -6.91
C LEU A 130 5.38 13.71 -5.93
N TYR A 131 6.50 14.28 -6.38
CA TYR A 131 7.66 14.52 -5.52
C TYR A 131 7.31 15.40 -4.32
N ARG A 132 6.66 16.55 -4.58
CA ARG A 132 6.29 17.52 -3.53
C ARG A 132 5.37 16.95 -2.46
N PRO A 133 4.19 16.37 -2.79
CA PRO A 133 3.30 15.84 -1.75
C PRO A 133 3.93 14.68 -0.97
N LEU A 134 4.68 13.79 -1.62
CA LEU A 134 5.33 12.68 -0.93
C LEU A 134 6.48 13.16 -0.04
N HIS A 135 7.29 14.11 -0.51
CA HIS A 135 8.34 14.72 0.30
C HIS A 135 7.75 15.40 1.54
N HIS A 136 6.66 16.17 1.38
CA HIS A 136 5.98 16.82 2.51
C HIS A 136 5.44 15.79 3.50
N PHE A 137 4.79 14.71 3.02
CA PHE A 137 4.29 13.63 3.87
C PHE A 137 5.40 12.99 4.73
N ILE A 138 6.58 12.78 4.14
CA ILE A 138 7.73 12.17 4.85
C ILE A 138 8.27 13.11 5.91
N LEU A 139 8.36 14.41 5.62
CA LEU A 139 8.82 15.40 6.60
C LEU A 139 7.80 15.70 7.69
N ALA A 140 6.51 15.47 7.43
CA ALA A 140 5.44 15.80 8.35
C ALA A 140 5.48 14.97 9.65
N ARG A 141 6.09 13.77 9.63
CA ARG A 141 6.18 12.90 10.82
C ARG A 141 7.53 12.20 10.93
N PRO A 142 8.09 12.09 12.16
CA PRO A 142 9.33 11.37 12.40
C PRO A 142 9.19 9.86 12.20
N ALA A 143 7.99 9.29 12.34
CA ALA A 143 7.70 7.89 12.10
C ALA A 143 6.47 7.75 11.19
N LEU A 144 6.58 6.87 10.19
CA LEU A 144 5.47 6.58 9.28
C LEU A 144 4.45 5.65 9.94
N LYS A 145 3.16 5.98 9.78
CA LYS A 145 2.06 5.09 10.21
C LYS A 145 1.93 3.92 9.24
N LEU A 146 2.46 2.75 9.60
CA LEU A 146 2.49 1.56 8.74
C LEU A 146 1.32 0.58 8.93
N TYR A 147 0.27 0.97 9.68
CA TYR A 147 -0.91 0.14 9.95
C TYR A 147 -2.13 0.46 9.07
N GLY A 148 -1.99 1.36 8.09
CA GLY A 148 -3.04 1.79 7.18
C GLY A 148 -2.51 2.10 5.78
N VAL A 149 -3.36 2.66 4.93
CA VAL A 149 -2.96 3.16 3.60
C VAL A 149 -2.24 4.50 3.77
N PRO A 150 -0.92 4.59 3.52
CA PRO A 150 -0.16 5.83 3.75
C PRO A 150 -0.59 6.95 2.81
N ALA A 151 -0.56 8.19 3.30
CA ALA A 151 -0.89 9.42 2.55
C ALA A 151 -2.23 9.41 1.78
N PHE A 152 -3.17 8.51 2.11
CA PHE A 152 -4.39 8.31 1.32
C PHE A 152 -5.22 9.58 1.20
N LEU A 153 -5.59 10.19 2.33
CA LEU A 153 -6.41 11.39 2.36
C LEU A 153 -5.70 12.62 1.78
N GLU A 154 -4.38 12.70 1.99
CA GLU A 154 -3.54 13.81 1.53
C GLU A 154 -3.43 13.83 0.01
N LEU A 155 -3.23 12.66 -0.62
CA LEU A 155 -3.16 12.53 -2.07
C LEU A 155 -4.55 12.63 -2.73
N LEU A 156 -5.58 12.06 -2.09
CA LEU A 156 -6.96 12.13 -2.60
C LEU A 156 -7.46 13.59 -2.68
N ASN A 157 -7.16 14.37 -1.64
CA ASN A 157 -7.56 15.77 -1.49
C ASN A 157 -6.43 16.76 -1.80
N SER A 158 -5.52 16.39 -2.71
CA SER A 158 -4.40 17.25 -3.08
C SER A 158 -4.88 18.61 -3.62
N THR A 159 -4.27 19.68 -3.14
CA THR A 159 -4.55 21.07 -3.54
C THR A 159 -3.82 21.50 -4.83
N ASP A 160 -3.01 20.62 -5.43
CA ASP A 160 -2.30 20.92 -6.67
C ASP A 160 -3.27 20.84 -7.87
N PHE A 161 -3.79 22.00 -8.29
CA PHE A 161 -4.72 22.12 -9.42
C PHE A 161 -4.22 21.51 -10.74
N LYS A 162 -2.91 21.35 -10.94
CA LYS A 162 -2.36 20.76 -12.18
C LYS A 162 -2.24 19.25 -12.09
N ASN A 163 -1.86 18.72 -10.93
CA ASN A 163 -1.49 17.31 -10.77
C ASN A 163 -2.41 16.50 -9.84
N HIS A 164 -3.45 17.10 -9.25
CA HIS A 164 -4.34 16.42 -8.29
C HIS A 164 -4.93 15.12 -8.84
N GLU A 165 -5.22 15.05 -10.13
CA GLU A 165 -5.72 13.84 -10.77
C GLU A 165 -4.69 12.72 -10.77
N ARG A 166 -3.45 13.05 -11.12
CA ARG A 166 -2.35 12.10 -11.11
C ARG A 166 -2.03 11.63 -9.70
N HIS A 167 -2.22 12.48 -8.69
CA HIS A 167 -2.08 12.09 -7.28
C HIS A 167 -3.14 11.07 -6.86
N ARG A 168 -4.40 11.31 -7.24
CA ARG A 168 -5.53 10.39 -7.00
C ARG A 168 -5.35 9.05 -7.70
N GLU A 169 -4.99 9.08 -8.98
CA GLU A 169 -4.73 7.85 -9.76
C GLU A 169 -3.59 7.04 -9.15
N TRP A 170 -2.48 7.69 -8.80
CA TRP A 170 -1.32 7.02 -8.22
C TRP A 170 -1.66 6.30 -6.91
N ILE A 171 -2.45 6.92 -6.03
CA ILE A 171 -2.85 6.27 -4.77
C ILE A 171 -3.84 5.12 -5.00
N PHE A 172 -4.75 5.23 -5.98
CA PHE A 172 -5.61 4.11 -6.35
C PHE A 172 -4.83 2.95 -6.97
N GLU A 173 -3.82 3.23 -7.80
CA GLU A 173 -2.93 2.19 -8.33
C GLU A 173 -2.15 1.49 -7.20
N VAL A 174 -1.66 2.25 -6.21
CA VAL A 174 -0.98 1.69 -5.03
C VAL A 174 -1.91 0.75 -4.26
N ILE A 175 -3.15 1.15 -4.00
CA ILE A 175 -4.13 0.31 -3.31
C ILE A 175 -4.43 -0.94 -4.14
N ARG A 176 -4.73 -0.77 -5.43
CA ARG A 176 -5.03 -1.88 -6.36
C ARG A 176 -3.89 -2.89 -6.37
N ASP A 177 -2.65 -2.45 -6.58
CA ASP A 177 -1.50 -3.35 -6.75
C ASP A 177 -0.96 -3.90 -5.42
N GLY A 178 -1.27 -3.20 -4.34
CA GLY A 178 -0.97 -3.58 -2.97
C GLY A 178 -1.94 -4.59 -2.38
N MET A 179 -3.19 -4.70 -2.86
CA MET A 179 -4.12 -5.73 -2.40
C MET A 179 -3.77 -7.10 -2.99
N ARG A 180 -3.05 -7.91 -2.20
CA ARG A 180 -2.55 -9.25 -2.60
C ARG A 180 -3.07 -10.36 -1.69
N GLU A 181 -3.25 -10.08 -0.40
CA GLU A 181 -3.67 -11.06 0.59
C GLU A 181 -4.93 -10.61 1.36
N PRO A 182 -5.69 -11.54 1.98
CA PRO A 182 -6.86 -11.20 2.80
C PRO A 182 -6.58 -10.16 3.90
N ARG A 183 -5.39 -10.19 4.49
CA ARG A 183 -4.96 -9.19 5.50
C ARG A 183 -4.88 -7.77 4.94
N ASP A 184 -4.54 -7.62 3.67
CA ASP A 184 -4.45 -6.32 3.01
C ASP A 184 -5.86 -5.75 2.79
N LEU A 185 -6.84 -6.60 2.46
CA LEU A 185 -8.25 -6.21 2.38
C LEU A 185 -8.77 -5.72 3.72
N GLN A 186 -8.47 -6.42 4.81
CA GLN A 186 -8.89 -6.02 6.15
C GLN A 186 -8.41 -4.60 6.51
N ILE A 187 -7.22 -4.21 6.05
CA ILE A 187 -6.73 -2.85 6.27
C ILE A 187 -7.59 -1.82 5.54
N VAL A 188 -7.94 -2.07 4.27
CA VAL A 188 -8.80 -1.18 3.47
C VAL A 188 -10.21 -1.04 4.06
N LEU A 189 -10.74 -2.13 4.63
CA LEU A 189 -12.05 -2.14 5.30
C LEU A 189 -12.02 -1.40 6.63
N ASN A 190 -10.98 -1.61 7.44
CA ASN A 190 -10.86 -1.02 8.77
C ASN A 190 -10.46 0.46 8.74
N SER A 191 -9.79 0.94 7.69
CA SER A 191 -9.30 2.32 7.59
C SER A 191 -10.30 3.30 6.96
N PHE A 192 -11.59 2.94 6.85
CA PHE A 192 -12.64 3.68 6.11
C PHE A 192 -12.33 3.93 4.63
N THR A 193 -11.19 3.44 4.13
CA THR A 193 -10.69 3.69 2.77
C THR A 193 -11.70 3.23 1.74
N LEU A 194 -12.31 2.05 1.92
CA LEU A 194 -13.35 1.58 1.00
C LEU A 194 -14.57 2.52 0.95
N LYS A 195 -15.07 3.01 2.09
CA LYS A 195 -16.21 3.92 2.13
C LYS A 195 -15.90 5.21 1.38
N ILE A 196 -14.71 5.77 1.61
CA ILE A 196 -14.27 7.00 0.95
C ILE A 196 -14.15 6.77 -0.56
N ILE A 197 -13.60 5.64 -0.99
CA ILE A 197 -13.49 5.28 -2.42
C ILE A 197 -14.88 5.21 -3.07
N LEU A 198 -15.85 4.56 -2.42
CA LEU A 198 -17.22 4.42 -2.93
C LEU A 198 -17.93 5.78 -3.08
N VAL A 199 -17.82 6.63 -2.07
CA VAL A 199 -18.37 8.01 -2.10
C VAL A 199 -17.68 8.84 -3.18
N PHE A 200 -16.34 8.73 -3.26
CA PHE A 200 -15.57 9.46 -4.24
C PHE A 200 -16.00 9.10 -5.67
N TYR A 201 -16.21 7.82 -5.96
CA TYR A 201 -16.67 7.37 -7.29
C TYR A 201 -17.96 8.06 -7.75
N SER A 202 -18.91 8.30 -6.83
CA SER A 202 -20.20 8.94 -7.12
C SER A 202 -20.08 10.43 -7.41
N THR A 203 -18.91 11.03 -7.17
CA THR A 203 -18.67 12.46 -7.37
C THR A 203 -18.36 12.75 -8.85
N SER A 204 -18.82 13.89 -9.37
CA SER A 204 -18.50 14.37 -10.74
C SER A 204 -17.00 14.65 -10.96
N LEU A 205 -16.21 14.70 -9.88
CA LEU A 205 -14.77 14.96 -9.90
C LEU A 205 -13.91 13.78 -10.41
N VAL A 206 -14.50 12.60 -10.62
CA VAL A 206 -13.75 11.39 -10.99
C VAL A 206 -13.75 11.16 -12.49
N LYS A 207 -12.55 11.24 -13.08
CA LYS A 207 -12.32 10.89 -14.49
C LYS A 207 -12.40 9.39 -14.74
N THR A 208 -12.59 9.01 -16.01
CA THR A 208 -12.78 7.63 -16.48
C THR A 208 -11.68 6.67 -16.01
N HIS A 209 -10.41 7.08 -16.07
CA HIS A 209 -9.29 6.24 -15.65
C HIS A 209 -9.32 5.94 -14.14
N ALA A 210 -9.51 6.97 -13.30
CA ALA A 210 -9.69 6.80 -11.87
C ALA A 210 -10.92 5.92 -11.52
N LYS A 211 -12.04 6.07 -12.24
CA LYS A 211 -13.21 5.18 -12.07
C LYS A 211 -12.87 3.71 -12.32
N LYS A 212 -12.12 3.43 -13.39
CA LYS A 212 -11.65 2.07 -13.72
C LYS A 212 -10.75 1.49 -12.61
N LEU A 213 -9.86 2.30 -12.04
CA LEU A 213 -9.01 1.87 -10.91
C LEU A 213 -9.86 1.52 -9.67
N ILE A 214 -10.86 2.36 -9.37
CA ILE A 214 -11.79 2.11 -8.26
C ILE A 214 -12.57 0.82 -8.47
N GLU A 215 -13.09 0.57 -9.67
CA GLU A 215 -13.79 -0.66 -10.00
C GLU A 215 -12.90 -1.90 -9.81
N GLN A 216 -11.62 -1.83 -10.21
CA GLN A 216 -10.65 -2.90 -9.99
C GLN A 216 -10.37 -3.15 -8.49
N ILE A 217 -10.32 -2.09 -7.68
CA ILE A 217 -10.18 -2.22 -6.22
C ILE A 217 -11.40 -2.93 -5.64
N ILE A 218 -12.61 -2.51 -6.02
CA ILE A 218 -13.87 -3.10 -5.53
C ILE A 218 -14.00 -4.56 -5.95
N GLU A 219 -13.66 -4.89 -7.19
CA GLU A 219 -13.64 -6.27 -7.69
C GLU A 219 -12.71 -7.16 -6.84
N LYS A 220 -11.51 -6.67 -6.50
CA LYS A 220 -10.60 -7.40 -5.60
C LYS A 220 -11.18 -7.53 -4.19
N CYS A 221 -11.86 -6.50 -3.68
CA CYS A 221 -12.55 -6.55 -2.39
C CYS A 221 -13.64 -7.63 -2.39
N LEU A 222 -14.50 -7.66 -3.41
CA LEU A 222 -15.58 -8.65 -3.56
C LEU A 222 -15.03 -10.08 -3.62
N ARG A 223 -14.00 -10.31 -4.44
CA ARG A 223 -13.36 -11.64 -4.55
C ARG A 223 -12.69 -12.11 -3.26
N GLY A 224 -12.28 -11.20 -2.38
CA GLY A 224 -11.55 -11.54 -1.16
C GLY A 224 -12.41 -11.62 0.09
N ALA A 225 -13.25 -10.62 0.34
CA ALA A 225 -14.02 -10.48 1.59
C ALA A 225 -15.39 -11.16 1.54
N ASP A 226 -15.99 -11.30 0.35
CA ASP A 226 -17.38 -11.71 0.17
C ASP A 226 -17.55 -13.20 -0.14
N LYS A 227 -16.47 -13.97 -0.02
CA LYS A 227 -16.49 -15.43 -0.23
C LYS A 227 -17.22 -16.19 0.88
N GLU A 228 -17.24 -15.66 2.10
CA GLU A 228 -17.72 -16.40 3.28
C GLU A 228 -18.79 -15.63 4.08
N ASP A 229 -18.67 -14.31 4.23
CA ASP A 229 -19.47 -13.57 5.23
C ASP A 229 -20.48 -12.55 4.65
N GLY A 230 -20.54 -12.34 3.33
CA GLY A 230 -21.46 -11.36 2.75
C GLY A 230 -21.24 -9.92 3.25
N LEU A 231 -20.05 -9.63 3.81
CA LEU A 231 -19.76 -8.41 4.58
C LEU A 231 -19.96 -7.15 3.73
N LEU A 232 -19.53 -7.23 2.46
CA LEU A 232 -19.57 -6.12 1.52
C LEU A 232 -21.00 -5.84 1.04
N LEU A 233 -21.78 -6.90 0.82
CA LEU A 233 -23.19 -6.80 0.45
C LEU A 233 -24.02 -6.19 1.58
N THR A 234 -23.75 -6.60 2.82
CA THR A 234 -24.54 -6.22 3.99
C THR A 234 -24.19 -4.85 4.54
N ASN A 235 -22.89 -4.53 4.67
CA ASN A 235 -22.45 -3.33 5.41
C ASN A 235 -22.07 -2.14 4.53
N TYR A 236 -21.91 -2.33 3.22
CA TYR A 236 -21.39 -1.30 2.31
C TYR A 236 -22.35 -0.94 1.17
N SER A 237 -23.58 -1.48 1.16
CA SER A 237 -24.60 -1.21 0.12
C SER A 237 -24.04 -1.31 -1.31
N ILE A 238 -23.17 -2.30 -1.54
CA ILE A 238 -22.47 -2.44 -2.82
C ILE A 238 -23.44 -2.82 -3.94
N LEU A 239 -24.52 -3.57 -3.66
CA LEU A 239 -25.52 -3.93 -4.67
C LEU A 239 -26.18 -2.70 -5.32
N PRO A 240 -26.80 -1.76 -4.58
CA PRO A 240 -27.29 -0.51 -5.15
C PRO A 240 -26.22 0.27 -5.92
N TRP A 241 -24.99 0.30 -5.41
CA TRP A 241 -23.88 1.03 -6.03
C TRP A 241 -23.48 0.43 -7.38
N VAL A 242 -23.51 -0.89 -7.54
CA VAL A 242 -23.22 -1.58 -8.80
C VAL A 242 -24.35 -1.39 -9.81
N ILE A 243 -25.61 -1.47 -9.37
CA ILE A 243 -26.78 -1.34 -10.25
C ILE A 243 -26.96 0.11 -10.73
N GLY A 244 -26.67 1.09 -9.87
CA GLY A 244 -26.93 2.51 -10.15
C GLY A 244 -25.95 3.20 -11.10
N SER A 245 -24.95 2.51 -11.67
CA SER A 245 -24.09 3.10 -12.71
C SER A 245 -23.74 2.05 -13.76
N GLN A 246 -23.54 2.45 -15.02
CA GLN A 246 -23.00 1.56 -16.06
C GLN A 246 -21.55 1.14 -15.70
N LYS A 247 -21.39 0.12 -14.85
CA LYS A 247 -20.09 -0.41 -14.41
C LYS A 247 -19.52 -1.39 -15.43
N SER A 248 -18.22 -1.66 -15.34
CA SER A 248 -17.58 -2.75 -16.11
C SER A 248 -18.29 -4.10 -15.93
N SER A 249 -18.47 -4.83 -17.02
CA SER A 249 -19.02 -6.20 -17.03
C SER A 249 -18.23 -7.16 -16.14
N THR A 250 -16.92 -6.92 -15.96
CA THR A 250 -16.06 -7.72 -15.06
C THR A 250 -16.49 -7.59 -13.60
N LEU A 251 -16.89 -6.39 -13.17
CA LEU A 251 -17.33 -6.14 -11.80
C LEU A 251 -18.65 -6.86 -11.53
N ILE A 252 -19.60 -6.80 -12.46
CA ILE A 252 -20.89 -7.50 -12.37
C ILE A 252 -20.66 -9.02 -12.25
N SER A 253 -19.73 -9.58 -13.03
CA SER A 253 -19.38 -11.01 -12.95
C SER A 253 -18.70 -11.43 -11.64
N SER A 254 -18.08 -10.48 -10.93
CA SER A 254 -17.36 -10.74 -9.68
C SER A 254 -18.26 -10.73 -8.44
N LEU A 255 -19.52 -10.31 -8.59
CA LEU A 255 -20.51 -10.43 -7.52
C LEU A 255 -20.66 -11.91 -7.14
N PRO A 256 -20.71 -12.26 -5.85
CA PRO A 256 -21.02 -13.62 -5.45
C PRO A 256 -22.33 -14.05 -6.10
N LYS A 257 -22.38 -15.27 -6.64
CA LYS A 257 -23.68 -15.89 -6.99
C LYS A 257 -24.44 -16.02 -5.68
N LEU A 258 -25.30 -15.05 -5.38
CA LEU A 258 -26.06 -14.97 -4.14
C LEU A 258 -26.98 -16.19 -4.05
N SER A 259 -26.54 -17.27 -3.40
CA SER A 259 -27.39 -18.42 -3.09
C SER A 259 -28.36 -18.21 -1.91
N PRO A 260 -28.21 -17.22 -0.99
CA PRO A 260 -29.22 -17.00 0.04
C PRO A 260 -30.18 -15.82 -0.23
N PHE A 261 -30.00 -14.99 -1.28
CA PHE A 261 -30.92 -13.88 -1.60
C PHE A 261 -31.99 -14.24 -2.65
N SER A 262 -32.27 -15.53 -2.85
CA SER A 262 -33.29 -16.05 -3.78
C SER A 262 -34.73 -15.60 -3.50
N GLN A 263 -34.99 -14.82 -2.45
CA GLN A 263 -36.30 -14.18 -2.23
C GLN A 263 -36.42 -12.78 -2.87
N HIS A 264 -35.34 -12.19 -3.39
CA HIS A 264 -35.38 -10.91 -4.13
C HIS A 264 -34.75 -11.05 -5.52
N GLY A 265 -35.19 -12.05 -6.28
CA GLY A 265 -34.82 -12.29 -7.68
C GLY A 265 -35.21 -11.19 -8.69
N SER A 266 -35.62 -10.01 -8.23
CA SER A 266 -36.11 -8.91 -9.08
C SER A 266 -35.04 -7.84 -9.40
N LEU A 267 -33.95 -7.75 -8.62
CA LEU A 267 -32.98 -6.66 -8.78
C LEU A 267 -31.84 -6.96 -9.77
N LEU A 268 -31.50 -8.23 -10.01
CA LEU A 268 -30.46 -8.60 -10.98
C LEU A 268 -30.94 -8.61 -12.43
N SER A 269 -32.24 -8.80 -12.68
CA SER A 269 -32.81 -8.75 -14.05
C SER A 269 -32.86 -7.34 -14.65
N LEU A 270 -32.69 -6.31 -13.83
CA LEU A 270 -32.64 -4.90 -14.26
C LEU A 270 -31.22 -4.45 -14.65
N ALA A 271 -30.17 -5.16 -14.23
CA ALA A 271 -28.78 -4.78 -14.49
C ALA A 271 -28.22 -5.37 -15.81
N THR A 272 -28.93 -6.30 -16.45
CA THR A 272 -28.53 -6.99 -17.68
C THR A 272 -29.28 -6.52 -18.93
N ARG A 273 -29.92 -5.34 -18.88
CA ARG A 273 -30.59 -4.72 -20.05
C ARG A 273 -29.96 -3.38 -20.38
#